data_AF-A0A2V9XCF5-F1
#
_entry.id   AF-A0A2V9XCF5-F1
#
_cell.length_a   1.000
_cell.length_b   1.000
_cell.length_c   1.000
_cell.angle_alpha   90.00
_cell.angle_beta   90.00
_cell.angle_gamma   90.00
#
_symmetry.space_group_name_H-M   'P 1'
#
loop_
_entity.id
_entity.type
_entity.pdbx_description
1 polymer ?
#
loop_
_entity_poly.entity_id
_entity_poly.type
_entity_poly.pdbx_seq_one_letter_code
_entity_poly.pdbx_strand_id
1 'polypeptide(L)'
;MNKEAPCAFVIPCLVANRLAQACHRTEGCTNMRFRYLFIFGIGLLAALAGCYTEQHPQNPDDLKEKTAQATAALKSDAKAVASGIREGWSRSNPLDLNTATKEQLMSLPGVTAAEADRVIAGRPYGDPGELVTRHIMAKSQYDKIADRLTVKK
;
A
#
# COMPACT_ATOMS: atom_id res chain seq x y z
N MET A 1 60.87 -32.43 8.41
CA MET A 1 60.48 -32.07 7.02
C MET A 1 59.56 -30.85 7.10
N ASN A 2 59.20 -30.22 5.97
CA ASN A 2 58.34 -29.01 5.87
C ASN A 2 59.14 -27.72 6.26
N LYS A 3 59.78 -26.94 5.36
CA LYS A 3 59.34 -26.22 4.12
C LYS A 3 58.29 -25.14 4.45
N GLU A 4 58.62 -23.85 4.61
CA GLU A 4 59.20 -22.84 3.65
C GLU A 4 58.27 -22.66 2.42
N ALA A 5 57.45 -21.61 2.21
CA ALA A 5 57.60 -20.13 2.19
C ALA A 5 58.29 -19.57 0.90
N PRO A 6 58.03 -18.34 0.37
CA PRO A 6 56.90 -17.38 0.50
C PRO A 6 56.42 -16.82 -0.90
N CYS A 7 55.93 -15.55 -0.96
CA CYS A 7 55.59 -14.72 -2.17
C CYS A 7 54.21 -15.01 -2.85
N ALA A 8 53.35 -14.07 -3.25
CA ALA A 8 53.48 -12.81 -4.00
C ALA A 8 53.83 -13.02 -5.49
N PHE A 9 53.13 -12.32 -6.42
CA PHE A 9 53.44 -12.30 -7.87
C PHE A 9 53.17 -13.71 -8.54
N VAL A 10 52.97 -13.97 -9.85
CA VAL A 10 52.78 -13.20 -11.09
C VAL A 10 51.98 -14.06 -12.11
N ILE A 11 51.40 -13.40 -13.14
CA ILE A 11 51.25 -13.89 -14.54
C ILE A 11 50.18 -14.99 -14.84
N PRO A 12 49.51 -14.93 -16.02
CA PRO A 12 48.39 -15.81 -16.37
C PRO A 12 48.74 -16.94 -17.34
N CYS A 13 47.92 -18.01 -17.37
CA CYS A 13 47.74 -18.95 -18.48
C CYS A 13 46.39 -19.70 -18.28
N LEU A 14 45.48 -19.84 -19.27
CA LEU A 14 45.48 -20.70 -20.48
C LEU A 14 45.02 -22.16 -20.20
N VAL A 15 44.23 -22.71 -21.13
CA VAL A 15 43.83 -24.14 -21.29
C VAL A 15 42.72 -24.73 -20.40
N ALA A 16 41.50 -24.67 -20.93
CA ALA A 16 40.63 -25.79 -21.31
C ALA A 16 40.54 -27.12 -20.50
N ASN A 17 39.27 -27.50 -20.26
CA ASN A 17 38.67 -28.83 -20.49
C ASN A 17 38.72 -29.90 -19.38
N ARG A 18 37.58 -30.62 -19.25
CA ARG A 18 37.34 -31.88 -18.49
C ARG A 18 37.36 -31.76 -16.95
N LEU A 19 36.41 -32.31 -16.17
CA LEU A 19 35.24 -33.18 -16.45
C LEU A 19 34.13 -32.97 -15.39
N ALA A 20 32.89 -33.30 -15.78
CA ALA A 20 31.79 -33.95 -15.04
C ALA A 20 31.94 -34.24 -13.51
N GLN A 21 30.92 -34.32 -12.64
CA GLN A 21 29.44 -34.18 -12.67
C GLN A 21 29.02 -34.04 -11.17
N ALA A 22 27.78 -33.77 -10.70
CA ALA A 22 26.49 -33.48 -11.32
C ALA A 22 25.60 -32.69 -10.32
N CYS A 23 24.71 -31.82 -10.79
CA CYS A 23 23.34 -31.76 -10.27
C CYS A 23 22.38 -31.12 -11.28
N HIS A 24 21.18 -31.66 -11.30
CA HIS A 24 19.96 -31.29 -12.02
C HIS A 24 19.67 -29.77 -12.01
N ARG A 25 18.93 -29.17 -12.95
CA ARG A 25 18.21 -29.61 -14.17
C ARG A 25 17.76 -28.32 -14.89
N THR A 26 17.48 -28.39 -16.20
CA THR A 26 16.86 -27.34 -17.06
C THR A 26 16.11 -26.25 -16.29
N GLU A 27 16.40 -24.95 -16.47
CA GLU A 27 15.88 -24.15 -17.59
C GLU A 27 16.76 -22.92 -17.89
N GLY A 28 17.32 -22.85 -19.10
CA GLY A 28 18.09 -21.69 -19.55
C GLY A 28 17.85 -21.37 -21.00
N CYS A 29 17.11 -20.27 -21.29
CA CYS A 29 17.20 -19.56 -22.58
C CYS A 29 16.65 -18.12 -22.58
N THR A 30 15.89 -17.68 -21.56
CA THR A 30 15.25 -16.34 -21.53
C THR A 30 16.00 -15.26 -20.72
N ASN A 31 16.99 -15.62 -19.90
CA ASN A 31 17.56 -14.71 -18.89
C ASN A 31 18.81 -13.91 -19.32
N MET A 32 19.43 -14.19 -20.47
CA MET A 32 20.70 -13.54 -20.86
C MET A 32 20.50 -12.08 -21.29
N ARG A 33 19.56 -11.80 -22.22
CA ARG A 33 19.28 -10.43 -22.71
C ARG A 33 18.79 -9.51 -21.59
N PHE A 34 17.95 -10.00 -20.68
CA PHE A 34 17.42 -9.20 -19.57
C PHE A 34 18.50 -8.83 -18.55
N ARG A 35 19.43 -9.75 -18.23
CA ARG A 35 20.57 -9.47 -17.34
C ARG A 35 21.55 -8.46 -17.94
N TYR A 36 21.84 -8.55 -19.24
CA TYR A 36 22.67 -7.53 -19.91
C TYR A 36 21.98 -6.16 -19.97
N LEU A 37 20.67 -6.10 -20.23
CA LEU A 37 19.91 -4.84 -20.19
C LEU A 37 19.92 -4.20 -18.79
N PHE A 38 19.80 -5.00 -17.72
CA PHE A 38 19.90 -4.50 -16.35
C PHE A 38 21.30 -3.98 -16.01
N ILE A 39 22.37 -4.71 -16.38
CA ILE A 39 23.75 -4.32 -16.07
C ILE A 39 24.16 -3.05 -16.83
N PHE A 40 23.81 -2.93 -18.12
CA PHE A 40 24.06 -1.71 -18.89
C PHE A 40 23.19 -0.52 -18.42
N GLY A 41 21.94 -0.76 -18.03
CA GLY A 41 21.05 0.28 -17.49
C GLY A 41 21.54 0.86 -16.16
N ILE A 42 22.01 0.01 -15.24
CA ILE A 42 22.59 0.45 -13.96
C ILE A 42 23.93 1.18 -14.17
N GLY A 43 24.75 0.72 -15.12
CA GLY A 43 26.00 1.40 -15.49
C GLY A 43 25.78 2.83 -16.00
N LEU A 44 24.71 3.06 -16.78
CA LEU A 44 24.35 4.39 -17.28
C LEU A 44 23.83 5.31 -16.16
N LEU A 45 23.09 4.76 -15.19
CA LEU A 45 22.60 5.49 -14.01
C LEU A 45 23.73 5.92 -13.06
N ALA A 46 24.80 5.12 -12.96
CA ALA A 46 25.96 5.47 -12.13
C ALA A 46 26.81 6.62 -12.71
N ALA A 47 26.83 6.80 -14.04
CA ALA A 47 27.61 7.86 -14.70
C ALA A 47 27.05 9.28 -14.45
N LEU A 48 25.75 9.40 -14.15
CA LEU A 48 25.11 10.68 -13.80
C LEU A 48 25.31 11.06 -12.32
N ALA A 49 25.90 10.19 -11.50
CA ALA A 49 26.22 10.49 -10.09
C ALA A 49 27.48 11.37 -9.91
N GLY A 50 28.15 11.76 -10.99
CA GLY A 50 29.32 12.65 -10.96
C GLY A 50 29.01 14.13 -10.65
N CYS A 51 27.74 14.53 -10.59
CA CYS A 51 27.32 15.92 -10.40
C CYS A 51 26.21 16.10 -9.34
N TYR A 52 26.33 15.49 -8.15
CA TYR A 52 25.50 15.91 -6.99
C TYR A 52 26.20 15.83 -5.62
N THR A 53 27.47 16.20 -5.52
CA THR A 53 28.06 16.58 -4.22
C THR A 53 27.82 18.06 -3.92
N GLU A 54 26.55 18.45 -3.76
CA GLU A 54 26.23 19.73 -3.12
C GLU A 54 26.15 19.55 -1.60
N GLN A 55 27.23 19.94 -0.93
CA GLN A 55 27.28 20.10 0.52
C GLN A 55 26.45 21.33 0.93
N HIS A 56 25.13 21.17 1.04
CA HIS A 56 24.28 22.22 1.58
C HIS A 56 24.48 22.30 3.11
N PRO A 57 24.91 23.43 3.70
CA PRO A 57 24.85 23.60 5.14
C PRO A 57 23.37 23.61 5.54
N GLN A 58 22.94 22.61 6.32
CA GLN A 58 21.57 22.50 6.79
C GLN A 58 21.47 23.19 8.16
N ASN A 59 20.81 24.35 8.19
CA ASN A 59 20.30 24.91 9.43
C ASN A 59 19.26 23.92 10.02
N PRO A 60 19.33 23.51 11.30
CA PRO A 60 18.51 22.41 11.82
C PRO A 60 16.99 22.61 11.75
N ASP A 61 16.51 23.83 11.55
CA ASP A 61 15.08 24.14 11.46
C ASP A 61 14.48 23.82 10.08
N ASP A 62 15.22 24.01 8.97
CA ASP A 62 14.77 23.68 7.60
C ASP A 62 14.44 22.19 7.42
N LEU A 63 15.19 21.31 8.11
CA LEU A 63 14.98 19.87 8.10
C LEU A 63 13.64 19.48 8.74
N LYS A 64 13.24 20.17 9.82
CA LYS A 64 11.95 19.93 10.48
C LYS A 64 10.79 20.36 9.57
N GLU A 65 10.91 21.51 8.93
CA GLU A 65 9.85 22.03 8.07
C GLU A 65 9.64 21.16 6.83
N LYS A 66 10.71 20.79 6.11
CA LYS A 66 10.61 19.88 4.95
C LYS A 66 10.08 18.50 5.33
N THR A 67 10.48 17.96 6.49
CA THR A 67 9.95 16.69 7.00
C THR A 67 8.47 16.79 7.37
N ALA A 68 8.04 17.90 7.98
CA ALA A 68 6.63 18.14 8.30
C ALA A 68 5.77 18.26 7.03
N GLN A 69 6.24 18.98 6.01
CA GLN A 69 5.55 19.12 4.72
C GLN A 69 5.44 17.76 3.99
N ALA A 70 6.53 16.99 3.91
CA ALA A 70 6.51 15.65 3.30
C ALA A 70 5.58 14.69 4.06
N THR A 71 5.60 14.71 5.41
CA THR A 71 4.71 13.89 6.25
C THR A 71 3.23 14.30 6.09
N ALA A 72 2.94 15.59 5.92
CA ALA A 72 1.60 16.08 5.68
C ALA A 72 1.05 15.61 4.32
N ALA A 73 1.84 15.70 3.25
CA ALA A 73 1.47 15.20 1.92
C ALA A 73 1.18 13.68 1.93
N LEU A 74 2.11 12.89 2.47
CA LEU A 74 1.94 11.43 2.62
C LEU A 74 0.70 11.07 3.46
N LYS A 75 0.36 11.88 4.48
CA LYS A 75 -0.85 11.68 5.30
C LYS A 75 -2.14 11.98 4.53
N SER A 76 -2.17 12.99 3.67
CA SER A 76 -3.33 13.24 2.79
C SER A 76 -3.51 12.11 1.78
N ASP A 77 -2.44 11.65 1.15
CA ASP A 77 -2.48 10.59 0.14
C ASP A 77 -2.92 9.25 0.77
N ALA A 78 -2.33 8.88 1.90
CA ALA A 78 -2.73 7.69 2.65
C ALA A 78 -4.21 7.75 3.10
N LYS A 79 -4.70 8.93 3.50
CA LYS A 79 -6.12 9.13 3.85
C LYS A 79 -7.02 9.00 2.62
N ALA A 80 -6.62 9.52 1.46
CA ALA A 80 -7.37 9.41 0.23
C ALA A 80 -7.47 7.94 -0.23
N VAL A 81 -6.36 7.20 -0.24
CA VAL A 81 -6.32 5.77 -0.56
C VAL A 81 -7.17 4.94 0.41
N ALA A 82 -7.01 5.15 1.73
CA ALA A 82 -7.79 4.43 2.73
C ALA A 82 -9.31 4.72 2.61
N SER A 83 -9.67 5.96 2.28
CA SER A 83 -11.06 6.38 2.06
C SER A 83 -11.63 5.75 0.78
N GLY A 84 -10.86 5.69 -0.31
CA GLY A 84 -11.24 5.03 -1.56
C GLY A 84 -11.46 3.53 -1.40
N ILE A 85 -10.58 2.83 -0.67
CA ILE A 85 -10.73 1.40 -0.36
C ILE A 85 -11.98 1.17 0.50
N ARG A 86 -12.19 1.97 1.56
CA ARG A 86 -13.38 1.87 2.41
C ARG A 86 -14.67 2.09 1.61
N GLU A 87 -14.70 3.12 0.77
CA GLU A 87 -15.83 3.47 -0.08
C GLU A 87 -16.19 2.33 -1.03
N GLY A 88 -15.20 1.78 -1.74
CA GLY A 88 -15.39 0.62 -2.63
C GLY A 88 -15.94 -0.60 -1.89
N TRP A 89 -15.40 -0.91 -0.71
CA TRP A 89 -15.87 -2.03 0.10
C TRP A 89 -17.30 -1.83 0.61
N SER A 90 -17.64 -0.65 1.16
CA SER A 90 -18.98 -0.34 1.65
C SER A 90 -20.06 -0.34 0.56
N ARG A 91 -19.72 -0.03 -0.70
CA ARG A 91 -20.63 -0.19 -1.84
C ARG A 91 -20.80 -1.65 -2.26
N SER A 92 -19.76 -2.46 -2.13
CA SER A 92 -19.80 -3.88 -2.48
C SER A 92 -20.55 -4.75 -1.46
N ASN A 93 -20.67 -4.29 -0.21
CA ASN A 93 -21.31 -5.02 0.88
C ASN A 93 -22.18 -4.07 1.71
N PRO A 94 -23.47 -3.88 1.34
CA PRO A 94 -24.35 -2.96 2.04
C PRO A 94 -24.63 -3.44 3.46
N LEU A 95 -24.70 -2.48 4.38
CA LEU A 95 -24.87 -2.68 5.80
C LEU A 95 -26.34 -3.00 6.13
N ASP A 96 -26.56 -4.15 6.77
CA ASP A 96 -27.90 -4.60 7.18
C ASP A 96 -28.36 -3.88 8.45
N LEU A 97 -29.42 -3.09 8.35
CA LEU A 97 -29.94 -2.27 9.46
C LEU A 97 -30.36 -3.08 10.68
N ASN A 98 -30.78 -4.32 10.49
CA ASN A 98 -31.24 -5.19 11.58
C ASN A 98 -30.09 -5.80 12.39
N THR A 99 -28.92 -6.03 11.77
CA THR A 99 -27.78 -6.71 12.40
C THR A 99 -26.55 -5.82 12.63
N ALA A 100 -26.49 -4.63 12.04
CA ALA A 100 -25.36 -3.71 12.17
C ALA A 100 -24.99 -3.37 13.62
N THR A 101 -23.71 -3.16 13.90
CA THR A 101 -23.25 -2.56 15.17
C THR A 101 -23.37 -1.04 15.15
N LYS A 102 -23.27 -0.41 16.32
CA LYS A 102 -23.29 1.06 16.46
C LYS A 102 -22.15 1.71 15.66
N GLU A 103 -20.97 1.11 15.72
CA GLU A 103 -19.75 1.58 15.07
C GLU A 103 -19.87 1.50 13.54
N GLN A 104 -20.53 0.46 13.02
CA GLN A 104 -20.80 0.32 11.60
C GLN A 104 -21.75 1.42 11.11
N LEU A 105 -22.85 1.67 11.83
CA LEU A 105 -23.79 2.75 11.55
C LEU A 105 -23.13 4.13 11.61
N MET A 106 -22.34 4.41 12.66
CA MET A 106 -21.56 5.64 12.81
C MET A 106 -20.47 5.82 11.75
N SER A 107 -20.10 4.76 11.02
CA SER A 107 -19.13 4.85 9.92
C SER A 107 -19.74 5.30 8.60
N LEU A 108 -21.06 5.47 8.54
CA LEU A 108 -21.77 6.04 7.41
C LEU A 108 -21.65 7.58 7.42
N PRO A 109 -21.47 8.23 6.26
CA PRO A 109 -21.25 9.68 6.20
C PRO A 109 -22.48 10.46 6.67
N GLY A 110 -22.32 11.20 7.77
CA GLY A 110 -23.37 12.06 8.33
C GLY A 110 -24.33 11.38 9.31
N VAL A 111 -23.99 10.18 9.81
CA VAL A 111 -24.70 9.52 10.92
C VAL A 111 -23.99 9.81 12.24
N THR A 112 -24.72 10.35 13.20
CA THR A 112 -24.26 10.62 14.57
C THR A 112 -24.44 9.41 15.50
N ALA A 113 -23.75 9.40 16.64
CA ALA A 113 -23.93 8.36 17.66
C ALA A 113 -25.39 8.28 18.14
N ALA A 114 -26.06 9.43 18.31
CA ALA A 114 -27.46 9.49 18.73
C ALA A 114 -28.44 8.98 17.65
N GLU A 115 -28.13 9.15 16.37
CA GLU A 115 -28.88 8.51 15.28
C GLU A 115 -28.66 7.01 15.27
N ALA A 116 -27.43 6.53 15.41
CA ALA A 116 -27.13 5.11 15.49
C ALA A 116 -27.85 4.42 16.66
N ASP A 117 -27.92 5.08 17.83
CA ASP A 117 -28.69 4.58 18.98
C ASP A 117 -30.20 4.51 18.68
N ARG A 118 -30.77 5.52 17.99
CA ARG A 118 -32.17 5.47 17.54
C ARG A 118 -32.42 4.36 16.50
N VAL A 119 -31.47 4.10 15.61
CA VAL A 119 -31.54 2.98 14.65
C VAL A 119 -31.55 1.64 15.40
N ILE A 120 -30.69 1.46 16.41
CA ILE A 120 -30.65 0.22 17.18
C ILE A 120 -31.94 0.03 17.99
N ALA A 121 -32.43 1.09 18.63
CA ALA A 121 -33.67 1.06 19.41
C ALA A 121 -34.95 0.86 18.56
N GLY A 122 -34.91 1.21 17.28
CA GLY A 122 -36.06 1.12 16.37
C GLY A 122 -36.21 -0.23 15.63
N ARG A 123 -35.31 -1.19 15.86
CA ARG A 123 -35.34 -2.52 15.23
C ARG A 123 -36.57 -3.34 15.62
N PRO A 124 -37.10 -4.22 14.75
CA PRO A 124 -36.65 -4.49 13.39
C PRO A 124 -37.26 -3.54 12.33
N TYR A 125 -36.58 -3.48 11.19
CA TYR A 125 -37.00 -2.78 9.96
C TYR A 125 -37.36 -3.78 8.86
N GLY A 126 -38.37 -3.46 8.06
CA GLY A 126 -38.76 -4.19 6.84
C GLY A 126 -38.17 -3.59 5.55
N ASP A 127 -37.85 -2.29 5.54
CA ASP A 127 -37.22 -1.58 4.42
C ASP A 127 -36.28 -0.46 4.92
N PRO A 128 -35.15 -0.16 4.24
CA PRO A 128 -34.26 0.94 4.62
C PRO A 128 -34.92 2.33 4.68
N GLY A 129 -35.95 2.59 3.86
CA GLY A 129 -36.68 3.86 3.84
C GLY A 129 -37.47 4.14 5.12
N GLU A 130 -37.70 3.13 5.97
CA GLU A 130 -38.32 3.31 7.28
C GLU A 130 -37.52 4.24 8.21
N LEU A 131 -36.22 4.41 7.97
CA LEU A 131 -35.40 5.39 8.71
C LEU A 131 -35.91 6.82 8.55
N VAL A 132 -36.47 7.16 7.39
CA VAL A 132 -37.08 8.47 7.11
C VAL A 132 -38.51 8.50 7.65
N THR A 133 -39.31 7.47 7.37
CA THR A 133 -40.72 7.39 7.82
C THR A 133 -40.85 7.44 9.34
N ARG A 134 -39.96 6.77 10.07
CA ARG A 134 -39.88 6.78 11.54
C ARG A 134 -39.13 8.01 12.09
N HIS A 135 -38.78 8.99 11.24
CA HIS A 135 -38.12 10.24 11.60
C HIS A 135 -36.80 10.05 12.38
N ILE A 136 -36.06 8.97 12.09
CA ILE A 136 -34.79 8.68 12.75
C ILE A 136 -33.69 9.59 12.21
N MET A 137 -33.72 9.90 10.92
CA MET A 137 -32.81 10.82 10.21
C MET A 137 -33.55 11.61 9.13
N ALA A 138 -33.00 12.74 8.70
CA ALA A 138 -33.59 13.52 7.62
C ALA A 138 -33.43 12.82 6.26
N LYS A 139 -34.38 13.03 5.34
CA LYS A 139 -34.31 12.46 3.98
C LYS A 139 -33.00 12.78 3.26
N SER A 140 -32.50 14.02 3.38
CA SER A 140 -31.23 14.45 2.78
C SER A 140 -29.97 13.82 3.38
N GLN A 141 -30.05 13.19 4.56
CA GLN A 141 -29.01 12.32 5.10
C GLN A 141 -29.17 10.90 4.55
N TYR A 142 -30.40 10.37 4.59
CA TYR A 142 -30.73 9.04 4.06
C TYR A 142 -30.31 8.88 2.58
N ASP A 143 -30.62 9.86 1.74
CA ASP A 143 -30.31 9.83 0.30
C ASP A 143 -28.79 9.72 0.00
N LYS A 144 -27.91 10.02 0.96
CA LYS A 144 -26.43 9.89 0.84
C LYS A 144 -25.88 8.52 1.27
N ILE A 145 -26.71 7.69 1.90
CA ILE A 145 -26.32 6.41 2.49
C ILE A 145 -27.22 5.25 2.04
N ALA A 146 -28.35 5.52 1.38
CA ALA A 146 -29.31 4.52 0.92
C ALA A 146 -28.69 3.45 0.01
N ASP A 147 -27.65 3.80 -0.76
CA ASP A 147 -26.85 2.89 -1.59
C ASP A 147 -26.00 1.89 -0.77
N ARG A 148 -25.76 2.18 0.51
CA ARG A 148 -24.95 1.38 1.45
C ARG A 148 -25.80 0.63 2.48
N LEU A 149 -27.13 0.72 2.40
CA LEU A 149 -28.04 0.12 3.36
C LEU A 149 -28.79 -1.06 2.75
N THR A 150 -29.06 -2.06 3.56
CA THR A 150 -29.94 -3.18 3.19
C THR A 150 -30.76 -3.61 4.41
N VAL A 151 -31.78 -4.41 4.13
CA VAL A 151 -32.57 -5.13 5.14
C VAL A 151 -32.64 -6.56 4.66
N LYS A 152 -32.11 -7.49 5.46
CA LYS A 152 -32.31 -8.92 5.24
C LYS A 152 -33.59 -9.36 5.96
N LYS A 153 -34.39 -10.18 5.26
CA LYS A 153 -35.59 -10.84 5.79
C LYS A 153 -35.21 -12.18 6.43
#